data_AF-A0A969QUV2-F1
#
_entry.id   AF-A0A969QUV2-F1
#
_cell.length_a   1.000
_cell.length_b   1.000
_cell.length_c   1.000
_cell.angle_alpha   90.00
_cell.angle_beta   90.00
_cell.angle_gamma   90.00
#
_symmetry.space_group_name_H-M   'P 1'
#
loop_
_entity.id
_entity.type
_entity.pdbx_description
1 polymer ?
#
loop_
_entity_poly.entity_id
_entity_poly.type
_entity_poly.pdbx_seq_one_letter_code
_entity_poly.pdbx_strand_id
1 'polypeptide(L)'
;MRSISTPLIFLLSIATAVISSSCATTKKEGPVQTQRPQRELYKWYDDGGPGKVTVKISLSDQIAEFKRGGRDIGWCYVATGKEGHGTSPGSYKITEKIEDKYSNRYGWIEDEMGNVTDGDAKPTDKVPAGMKYVAAPMPFWMRLTSYGIGMHGGLIPNPGEPASHGCIRIPKDFVPTLYDAVVVGTPVTISHSPSSVEKSTEGEVLSGNVLTAERPPRNRMQEDFEESPVPRFHTNRMATDEGGSDSVRYMNGRPVSR
;
A
#
# COMPACT_ATOMS: atom_id res chain seq x y z
N MET A 1 -54.14 -92.86 -16.81
CA MET A 1 -53.32 -92.62 -15.59
C MET A 1 -52.90 -91.16 -15.60
N ARG A 2 -53.29 -90.41 -14.55
CA ARG A 2 -52.76 -89.13 -13.99
C ARG A 2 -52.30 -88.05 -15.00
N SER A 3 -53.14 -87.05 -15.31
CA SER A 3 -53.31 -85.77 -14.59
C SER A 3 -52.14 -84.80 -14.81
N ILE A 4 -52.35 -83.82 -15.70
CA ILE A 4 -51.48 -82.65 -15.88
C ILE A 4 -52.35 -81.41 -15.62
N SER A 5 -52.00 -80.70 -14.55
CA SER A 5 -52.67 -79.51 -14.03
C SER A 5 -51.99 -78.26 -14.60
N THR A 6 -52.78 -77.39 -15.26
CA THR A 6 -52.92 -75.92 -15.05
C THR A 6 -51.79 -75.11 -14.37
N PRO A 7 -51.83 -73.75 -14.40
CA PRO A 7 -51.92 -72.81 -15.53
C PRO A 7 -50.95 -71.59 -15.35
N LEU A 8 -51.06 -70.61 -16.25
CA LEU A 8 -51.06 -69.16 -15.94
C LEU A 8 -49.72 -68.36 -15.85
N ILE A 9 -49.84 -67.13 -16.37
CA ILE A 9 -49.13 -65.87 -16.02
C ILE A 9 -48.03 -65.38 -16.99
N PHE A 10 -48.48 -64.59 -17.98
CA PHE A 10 -48.31 -63.12 -18.11
C PHE A 10 -46.96 -62.43 -17.80
N LEU A 11 -46.74 -61.34 -18.57
CA LEU A 11 -45.85 -60.16 -18.38
C LEU A 11 -44.49 -60.27 -19.08
N LEU A 12 -44.22 -59.56 -20.20
CA LEU A 12 -44.19 -58.11 -20.42
C LEU A 12 -43.04 -57.42 -19.66
N SER A 13 -42.13 -56.88 -20.48
CA SER A 13 -41.55 -55.53 -20.36
C SER A 13 -40.11 -55.33 -19.85
N ILE A 14 -39.43 -54.53 -20.68
CA ILE A 14 -38.45 -53.48 -20.40
C ILE A 14 -36.97 -53.87 -20.54
N ALA A 15 -36.46 -53.51 -21.71
CA ALA A 15 -35.06 -53.27 -22.00
C ALA A 15 -34.46 -52.29 -20.97
N THR A 16 -33.40 -52.72 -20.31
CA THR A 16 -32.59 -51.91 -19.41
C THR A 16 -31.70 -50.98 -20.23
N ALA A 17 -32.11 -49.71 -20.35
CA ALA A 17 -31.22 -48.64 -20.80
C ALA A 17 -30.26 -48.27 -19.66
N VAL A 18 -28.97 -48.56 -19.87
CA VAL A 18 -27.88 -48.15 -18.98
C VAL A 18 -27.64 -46.65 -19.18
N ILE A 19 -28.24 -45.83 -18.31
CA ILE A 19 -27.98 -44.39 -18.27
C ILE A 19 -26.72 -44.19 -17.42
N SER A 20 -25.59 -43.93 -18.08
CA SER A 20 -24.37 -43.47 -17.41
C SER A 20 -24.61 -42.09 -16.83
N SER A 21 -24.86 -42.04 -15.52
CA SER A 21 -24.96 -40.80 -14.75
C SER A 21 -23.56 -40.22 -14.62
N SER A 22 -23.23 -39.26 -15.47
CA SER A 22 -22.02 -38.45 -15.35
C SER A 22 -22.21 -37.47 -14.20
N CYS A 23 -21.67 -37.80 -13.02
CA CYS A 23 -21.53 -36.86 -11.91
C CYS A 23 -20.55 -35.76 -12.31
N ALA A 24 -21.04 -34.74 -13.01
CA ALA A 24 -20.34 -33.46 -13.09
C ALA A 24 -20.30 -32.88 -11.67
N THR A 25 -19.15 -32.96 -11.03
CA THR A 25 -18.86 -32.23 -9.80
C THR A 25 -18.95 -30.74 -10.14
N THR A 26 -20.09 -30.13 -9.84
CA THR A 26 -20.22 -28.68 -9.86
C THR A 26 -19.38 -28.17 -8.70
N LYS A 27 -18.19 -27.66 -8.99
CA LYS A 27 -17.38 -26.90 -8.04
C LYS A 27 -18.26 -25.74 -7.57
N LYS A 28 -18.76 -25.81 -6.34
CA LYS A 28 -19.48 -24.72 -5.68
C LYS A 28 -18.51 -23.55 -5.60
N GLU A 29 -18.60 -22.63 -6.55
CA GLU A 29 -17.95 -21.34 -6.44
C GLU A 29 -18.51 -20.69 -5.17
N GLY A 30 -17.68 -20.63 -4.13
CA GLY A 30 -17.98 -19.82 -2.96
C GLY A 30 -18.24 -18.39 -3.41
N PRO A 31 -18.98 -17.59 -2.62
CA PRO A 31 -19.23 -16.20 -2.98
C PRO A 31 -17.89 -15.56 -3.34
N VAL A 32 -17.80 -15.03 -4.57
CA VAL A 32 -16.68 -14.20 -5.00
C VAL A 32 -16.59 -13.11 -3.95
N GLN A 33 -15.57 -13.19 -3.10
CA GLN A 33 -15.25 -12.08 -2.22
C GLN A 33 -14.82 -10.97 -3.15
N THR A 34 -15.76 -10.07 -3.47
CA THR A 34 -15.45 -8.79 -4.09
C THR A 34 -14.47 -8.12 -3.14
N GLN A 35 -13.17 -8.25 -3.43
CA GLN A 35 -12.17 -7.49 -2.70
C GLN A 35 -12.62 -6.04 -2.81
N ARG A 36 -12.87 -5.41 -1.65
CA ARG A 36 -13.12 -3.97 -1.64
C ARG A 36 -11.98 -3.35 -2.44
N PRO A 37 -12.25 -2.49 -3.44
CA PRO A 37 -11.18 -1.87 -4.19
C PRO A 37 -10.20 -1.27 -3.20
N GLN A 38 -8.96 -1.75 -3.20
CA GLN A 38 -7.95 -1.25 -2.28
C GLN A 38 -7.77 0.22 -2.64
N ARG A 39 -8.20 1.12 -1.74
CA ARG A 39 -8.05 2.56 -1.97
C ARG A 39 -6.55 2.82 -2.12
N GLU A 40 -6.16 3.41 -3.24
CA GLU A 40 -4.79 3.79 -3.51
C GLU A 40 -4.34 4.79 -2.43
N LEU A 41 -3.38 4.37 -1.58
CA LEU A 41 -3.00 5.17 -0.42
C LEU A 41 -1.97 6.26 -0.74
N TYR A 42 -1.29 6.13 -1.88
CA TYR A 42 -0.24 7.05 -2.31
C TYR A 42 0.02 6.91 -3.81
N LYS A 43 0.58 7.96 -4.41
CA LYS A 43 1.24 7.92 -5.73
C LYS A 43 2.62 8.54 -5.60
N TRP A 44 3.61 7.90 -6.22
CA TRP A 44 4.98 8.40 -6.28
C TRP A 44 5.47 8.36 -7.72
N TYR A 45 5.95 9.49 -8.21
CA TYR A 45 6.38 9.68 -9.60
C TYR A 45 7.61 10.61 -9.68
N ASP A 46 8.41 10.66 -8.61
CA ASP A 46 9.66 11.39 -8.58
C ASP A 46 10.66 10.78 -9.57
N ASP A 47 11.25 11.63 -10.41
CA ASP A 47 12.28 11.27 -11.39
C ASP A 47 13.70 11.39 -10.82
N GLY A 48 13.83 11.88 -9.58
CA GLY A 48 15.14 12.15 -8.96
C GLY A 48 15.87 13.34 -9.59
N GLY A 49 15.16 14.17 -10.37
CA GLY A 49 15.71 15.34 -11.04
C GLY A 49 16.23 16.42 -10.08
N PRO A 50 16.68 17.57 -10.59
CA PRO A 50 17.23 18.62 -9.75
C PRO A 50 16.18 19.25 -8.83
N GLY A 51 16.64 19.81 -7.71
CA GLY A 51 15.82 20.58 -6.78
C GLY A 51 15.67 19.93 -5.40
N LYS A 52 15.26 20.74 -4.43
CA LYS A 52 15.03 20.28 -3.05
C LYS A 52 13.61 19.75 -2.90
N VAL A 53 13.47 18.69 -2.10
CA VAL A 53 12.16 18.16 -1.71
C VAL A 53 11.52 19.06 -0.66
N THR A 54 10.22 19.30 -0.78
CA THR A 54 9.37 19.96 0.21
C THR A 54 8.11 19.13 0.44
N VAL A 55 7.63 19.12 1.68
CA VAL A 55 6.41 18.41 2.08
C VAL A 55 5.34 19.42 2.48
N LYS A 56 4.12 19.26 1.97
CA LYS A 56 2.95 20.02 2.41
C LYS A 56 1.89 19.04 2.92
N ILE A 57 1.36 19.27 4.11
CA ILE A 57 0.36 18.42 4.75
C ILE A 57 -0.91 19.24 4.93
N SER A 58 -2.01 18.73 4.36
CA SER A 58 -3.35 19.21 4.61
C SER A 58 -3.99 18.42 5.75
N LEU A 59 -4.28 19.08 6.85
CA LEU A 59 -5.02 18.49 7.98
C LEU A 59 -6.50 18.29 7.66
N SER A 60 -7.07 19.12 6.80
CA SER A 60 -8.48 19.00 6.40
C SER A 60 -8.73 17.81 5.49
N ASP A 61 -7.76 17.50 4.62
CA ASP A 61 -7.88 16.39 3.67
C ASP A 61 -7.15 15.12 4.10
N GLN A 62 -6.31 15.21 5.14
CA GLN A 62 -5.41 14.14 5.56
C GLN A 62 -4.54 13.64 4.40
N ILE A 63 -3.97 14.58 3.64
CA ILE A 63 -3.10 14.31 2.49
C ILE A 63 -1.76 15.04 2.68
N ALA A 64 -0.67 14.33 2.41
CA ALA A 64 0.65 14.90 2.22
C ALA A 64 0.98 14.97 0.73
N GLU A 65 1.43 16.13 0.27
CA GLU A 65 1.85 16.43 -1.08
C GLU A 65 3.37 16.66 -1.08
N PHE A 66 4.06 16.10 -2.06
CA PHE A 66 5.51 16.17 -2.18
C PHE A 66 5.87 16.93 -3.45
N LYS A 67 6.80 17.88 -3.32
CA LYS A 67 7.35 18.62 -4.46
C LYS A 67 8.87 18.56 -4.48
N ARG A 68 9.47 18.58 -5.67
CA ARG A 68 10.91 18.73 -5.90
C ARG A 68 11.19 19.91 -6.81
N GLY A 69 11.87 20.94 -6.28
CA GLY A 69 12.14 22.16 -7.05
C GLY A 69 10.87 22.85 -7.57
N GLY A 70 9.73 22.66 -6.89
CA GLY A 70 8.42 23.21 -7.27
C GLY A 70 7.54 22.27 -8.13
N ARG A 71 8.12 21.21 -8.70
CA ARG A 71 7.38 20.18 -9.45
C ARG A 71 6.71 19.20 -8.50
N ASP A 72 5.48 18.78 -8.76
CA ASP A 72 4.85 17.71 -8.00
C ASP A 72 5.57 16.38 -8.29
N ILE A 73 5.79 15.58 -7.24
CA ILE A 73 6.49 14.29 -7.33
C ILE A 73 5.73 13.14 -6.67
N GLY A 74 4.59 13.43 -6.03
CA GLY A 74 3.79 12.43 -5.37
C GLY A 74 2.84 13.00 -4.32
N TRP A 75 2.01 12.12 -3.80
CA TRP A 75 1.15 12.38 -2.66
C TRP A 75 0.87 11.08 -1.89
N CYS A 76 0.46 11.20 -0.63
CA CYS A 76 -0.09 10.08 0.12
C CYS A 76 -1.18 10.54 1.08
N TYR A 77 -2.08 9.64 1.45
CA TYR A 77 -2.88 9.82 2.65
C TYR A 77 -1.98 9.80 3.88
N VAL A 78 -2.36 10.55 4.89
CA VAL A 78 -1.74 10.54 6.21
C VAL A 78 -2.79 10.29 7.28
N ALA A 79 -2.36 9.87 8.47
CA ALA A 79 -3.22 9.88 9.64
C ALA A 79 -2.55 10.75 10.72
N THR A 80 -3.11 11.94 10.92
CA THR A 80 -2.64 12.93 11.89
C THR A 80 -3.35 12.78 13.24
N GLY A 81 -3.08 13.68 14.18
CA GLY A 81 -3.66 13.66 15.51
C GLY A 81 -5.18 13.79 15.52
N LYS A 82 -5.88 12.89 16.23
CA LYS A 82 -7.32 12.99 16.51
C LYS A 82 -7.64 14.18 17.43
N GLU A 83 -8.92 14.49 17.58
CA GLU A 83 -9.38 15.52 18.54
C GLU A 83 -8.78 15.29 19.94
N GLY A 84 -8.37 16.37 20.60
CA GLY A 84 -7.62 16.31 21.87
C GLY A 84 -6.12 15.99 21.74
N HIS A 85 -5.68 15.54 20.56
CA HIS A 85 -4.28 15.23 20.24
C HIS A 85 -3.85 15.82 18.89
N GLY A 86 -4.48 16.93 18.47
CA GLY A 86 -4.32 17.49 17.13
C GLY A 86 -2.87 17.84 16.77
N THR A 87 -2.50 17.57 15.52
CA THR A 87 -1.21 18.01 14.96
C THR A 87 -1.26 19.51 14.69
N SER A 88 -0.33 20.28 15.25
CA SER A 88 -0.33 21.74 15.14
C SER A 88 0.05 22.22 13.73
N PRO A 89 -0.75 23.09 13.08
CA PRO A 89 -0.35 23.79 11.86
C PRO A 89 0.93 24.61 12.06
N GLY A 90 1.70 24.81 10.99
CA GLY A 90 2.93 25.60 11.05
C GLY A 90 3.92 25.26 9.95
N SER A 91 5.05 25.97 9.98
CA SER A 91 6.21 25.69 9.13
C SER A 91 7.28 25.01 9.96
N TYR A 92 7.68 23.82 9.54
CA TYR A 92 8.64 22.96 10.22
C TYR A 92 9.78 22.57 9.28
N LYS A 93 10.79 21.91 9.85
CA LYS A 93 11.84 21.24 9.11
C LYS A 93 12.07 19.86 9.71
N ILE A 94 12.48 18.91 8.88
CA ILE A 94 12.99 17.63 9.39
C ILE A 94 14.28 17.90 10.17
N THR A 95 14.29 17.58 11.46
CA THR A 95 15.44 17.86 12.36
C THR A 95 16.26 16.62 12.69
N GLU A 96 15.67 15.44 12.52
CA GLU A 96 16.28 14.15 12.85
C GLU A 96 15.62 13.05 12.00
N LYS A 97 16.41 12.05 11.62
CA LYS A 97 15.97 10.87 10.88
C LYS A 97 16.50 9.61 11.59
N ILE A 98 15.63 8.65 11.89
CA ILE A 98 15.98 7.36 12.53
C ILE A 98 15.13 6.26 11.89
N GLU A 99 15.74 5.20 11.37
CA GLU A 99 15.02 4.10 10.71
C GLU A 99 14.23 3.27 11.73
N ASP A 100 14.90 2.72 12.76
CA ASP A 100 14.28 1.84 13.74
C ASP A 100 14.02 2.56 15.07
N LYS A 101 13.07 3.51 15.07
CA LYS A 101 12.72 4.24 16.29
C LYS A 101 11.58 3.58 17.06
N TYR A 102 11.68 3.61 18.38
CA TYR A 102 10.61 3.27 19.32
C TYR A 102 10.17 4.48 20.13
N SER A 103 8.91 4.48 20.56
CA SER A 103 8.33 5.57 21.34
C SER A 103 8.75 5.51 22.80
N ASN A 104 9.15 6.65 23.36
CA ASN A 104 9.49 6.78 24.78
C ASN A 104 8.28 7.05 25.68
N ARG A 105 7.06 7.16 25.10
CA ARG A 105 5.86 7.59 25.83
C ARG A 105 4.63 6.73 25.56
N TYR A 106 4.66 5.97 24.47
CA TYR A 106 3.51 5.22 23.98
C TYR A 106 3.95 3.78 23.73
N GLY A 107 3.10 2.84 24.14
CA GLY A 107 3.30 1.42 23.96
C GLY A 107 2.04 0.68 24.36
N TRP A 108 2.20 -0.61 24.61
CA TRP A 108 1.12 -1.47 25.06
C TRP A 108 1.68 -2.56 25.98
N ILE A 109 0.81 -3.25 26.70
CA ILE A 109 1.18 -4.43 27.50
C ILE A 109 0.67 -5.67 26.79
N GLU A 110 1.50 -6.70 26.74
CA GLU A 110 1.16 -8.02 26.21
C GLU A 110 1.31 -9.10 27.28
N ASP A 111 0.51 -10.17 27.17
CA ASP A 111 0.68 -11.40 27.95
C ASP A 111 1.82 -12.30 27.41
N GLU A 112 2.05 -13.44 28.05
CA GLU A 112 3.08 -14.42 27.64
C GLU A 112 2.85 -14.99 26.23
N MET A 113 1.62 -14.94 25.73
CA MET A 113 1.23 -15.40 24.40
C MET A 113 1.33 -14.29 23.34
N GLY A 114 1.64 -13.05 23.74
CA GLY A 114 1.71 -11.88 22.86
C GLY A 114 0.35 -11.21 22.60
N ASN A 115 -0.70 -11.56 23.34
CA ASN A 115 -1.98 -10.85 23.21
C ASN A 115 -1.91 -9.51 23.93
N VAL A 116 -2.37 -8.45 23.28
CA VAL A 116 -2.42 -7.11 23.87
C VAL A 116 -3.51 -7.06 24.95
N THR A 117 -3.11 -6.80 26.19
CA THR A 117 -4.00 -6.67 27.35
C THR A 117 -4.31 -5.22 27.70
N ASP A 118 -3.38 -4.30 27.39
CA ASP A 118 -3.59 -2.86 27.46
C ASP A 118 -2.92 -2.18 26.25
N GLY A 119 -3.73 -1.61 25.35
CA GLY A 119 -3.26 -1.01 24.10
C GLY A 119 -2.77 0.44 24.20
N ASP A 120 -2.87 1.09 25.36
CA ASP A 120 -2.49 2.50 25.55
C ASP A 120 -1.58 2.70 26.78
N ALA A 121 -0.83 1.66 27.13
CA ALA A 121 0.09 1.68 28.26
C ALA A 121 1.24 2.67 28.07
N LYS A 122 1.65 3.27 29.18
CA LYS A 122 2.81 4.16 29.29
C LYS A 122 3.97 3.40 29.91
N PRO A 123 5.23 3.82 29.66
CA PRO A 123 6.39 3.18 30.27
C PRO A 123 6.41 3.20 31.81
N THR A 124 5.63 4.09 32.42
CA THR A 124 5.50 4.24 33.87
C THR A 124 4.41 3.38 34.49
N ASP A 125 3.57 2.75 33.68
CA ASP A 125 2.44 1.97 34.17
C ASP A 125 2.92 0.65 34.77
N LYS A 126 2.19 0.17 35.78
CA LYS A 126 2.54 -1.08 36.45
C LYS A 126 2.22 -2.26 35.54
N VAL A 127 3.25 -2.99 35.13
CA VAL A 127 3.10 -4.22 34.35
C VAL A 127 2.80 -5.39 35.32
N PRO A 128 1.67 -6.11 35.16
CA PRO A 128 1.37 -7.29 35.96
C PRO A 128 2.44 -8.39 35.82
N ALA A 129 2.54 -9.26 36.83
CA ALA A 129 3.47 -10.39 36.77
C ALA A 129 3.14 -11.30 35.57
N GLY A 130 4.18 -11.72 34.83
CA GLY A 130 4.03 -12.52 33.60
C GLY A 130 3.71 -11.72 32.34
N MET A 131 3.48 -10.40 32.44
CA MET A 131 3.25 -9.53 31.29
C MET A 131 4.49 -8.70 30.95
N LYS A 132 4.51 -8.13 29.74
CA LYS A 132 5.60 -7.24 29.28
C LYS A 132 5.04 -5.96 28.70
N TYR A 133 5.75 -4.85 28.93
CA TYR A 133 5.54 -3.61 28.20
C TYR A 133 6.29 -3.65 26.86
N VAL A 134 5.64 -3.21 25.79
CA VAL A 134 6.20 -3.11 24.45
C VAL A 134 6.07 -1.67 23.97
N ALA A 135 7.20 -1.02 23.70
CA ALA A 135 7.23 0.34 23.19
C ALA A 135 6.71 0.39 21.74
N ALA A 136 5.93 1.42 21.41
CA ALA A 136 5.33 1.52 20.08
C ALA A 136 6.40 1.81 19.00
N PRO A 137 6.49 1.00 17.92
CA PRO A 137 7.43 1.23 16.84
C PRO A 137 6.99 2.43 15.99
N MET A 138 7.96 3.25 15.59
CA MET A 138 7.81 4.42 14.72
C MET A 138 8.85 4.33 13.60
N PRO A 139 8.73 3.34 12.69
CA PRO A 139 9.72 3.09 11.66
C PRO A 139 9.85 4.30 10.72
N PHE A 140 11.06 4.55 10.22
CA PHE A 140 11.39 5.69 9.36
C PHE A 140 10.98 7.02 9.97
N TRP A 141 11.35 7.22 11.23
CA TRP A 141 11.08 8.42 11.99
C TRP A 141 11.75 9.65 11.38
N MET A 142 10.96 10.71 11.18
CA MET A 142 11.38 12.03 10.72
C MET A 142 10.84 13.10 11.68
N ARG A 143 11.70 13.65 12.54
CA ARG A 143 11.30 14.61 13.59
C ARG A 143 10.95 15.98 13.01
N LEU A 144 9.86 16.58 13.47
CA LEU A 144 9.48 17.96 13.15
C LEU A 144 9.61 18.92 14.33
N THR A 145 9.41 18.44 15.56
CA THR A 145 9.41 19.30 16.76
C THR A 145 10.36 18.81 17.85
N SER A 146 10.81 19.74 18.70
CA SER A 146 11.65 19.44 19.86
C SER A 146 10.94 18.54 20.89
N TYR A 147 9.63 18.72 21.06
CA TYR A 147 8.80 17.98 22.01
C TYR A 147 8.33 16.61 21.52
N GLY A 148 8.80 16.15 20.36
CA GLY A 148 8.65 14.75 19.93
C GLY A 148 7.49 14.46 18.98
N ILE A 149 7.06 15.43 18.18
CA ILE A 149 6.16 15.19 17.04
C ILE A 149 6.99 15.02 15.76
N GLY A 150 6.61 14.04 14.95
CA GLY A 150 7.28 13.69 13.71
C GLY A 150 6.38 12.93 12.75
N MET A 151 6.93 12.66 11.56
CA MET A 151 6.36 11.76 10.57
C MET A 151 6.99 10.38 10.73
N HIS A 152 6.22 9.31 10.56
CA HIS A 152 6.75 7.94 10.59
C HIS A 152 5.80 6.96 9.89
N GLY A 153 6.28 5.74 9.62
CA GLY A 153 5.47 4.67 9.06
C GLY A 153 4.39 4.21 10.04
N GLY A 154 3.18 4.04 9.55
CA GLY A 154 2.05 3.60 10.35
C GLY A 154 0.87 3.12 9.51
N LEU A 155 -0.13 2.55 10.19
CA LEU A 155 -1.38 2.19 9.54
C LEU A 155 -2.21 3.45 9.26
N ILE A 156 -2.89 3.45 8.11
CA ILE A 156 -3.89 4.44 7.70
C ILE A 156 -5.26 3.74 7.70
N PRO A 157 -5.91 3.58 8.86
CA PRO A 157 -7.13 2.78 8.96
C PRO A 157 -8.29 3.43 8.19
N ASN A 158 -8.40 4.76 8.25
CA ASN A 158 -9.44 5.55 7.62
C ASN A 158 -8.81 6.67 6.78
N PRO A 159 -8.48 6.41 5.50
CA PRO A 159 -7.93 7.44 4.61
C PRO A 159 -8.88 8.65 4.53
N GLY A 160 -8.35 9.84 4.78
CA GLY A 160 -9.15 11.08 4.88
C GLY A 160 -9.50 11.49 6.31
N GLU A 161 -9.24 10.65 7.32
CA GLU A 161 -9.55 10.92 8.72
C GLU A 161 -8.32 10.88 9.64
N PRO A 162 -8.24 11.75 10.67
CA PRO A 162 -7.21 11.64 11.69
C PRO A 162 -7.35 10.36 12.52
N ALA A 163 -6.23 9.69 12.84
CA ALA A 163 -6.26 8.41 13.56
C ALA A 163 -5.06 8.17 14.49
N SER A 164 -4.31 9.22 14.84
CA SER A 164 -3.12 9.11 15.69
C SER A 164 -3.22 9.90 17.00
N HIS A 165 -2.23 9.73 17.87
CA HIS A 165 -2.03 10.53 19.10
C HIS A 165 -1.12 11.75 18.89
N GLY A 166 -1.02 12.26 17.65
CA GLY A 166 -0.40 13.56 17.32
C GLY A 166 0.71 13.51 16.29
N CYS A 167 1.39 12.37 16.14
CA CYS A 167 2.35 12.16 15.05
C CYS A 167 1.64 12.03 13.70
N ILE A 168 2.38 12.20 12.61
CA ILE A 168 1.84 12.05 11.26
C ILE A 168 2.21 10.66 10.75
N ARG A 169 1.23 9.76 10.67
CA ARG A 169 1.46 8.43 10.10
C ARG A 169 1.44 8.49 8.59
N ILE A 170 2.37 7.78 7.97
CA ILE A 170 2.54 7.61 6.53
C ILE A 170 2.35 6.12 6.21
N PRO A 171 1.74 5.75 5.06
CA PRO A 171 1.58 4.34 4.68
C PRO A 171 2.89 3.57 4.80
N LYS A 172 2.86 2.43 5.48
CA LYS A 172 4.06 1.63 5.79
C LYS A 172 4.88 1.26 4.55
N ASP A 173 4.20 0.97 3.43
CA ASP A 173 4.87 0.57 2.19
C ASP A 173 5.53 1.75 1.47
N PHE A 174 5.08 2.98 1.74
CA PHE A 174 5.58 4.19 1.08
C PHE A 174 6.63 4.94 1.91
N VAL A 175 6.57 4.84 3.24
CA VAL A 175 7.48 5.62 4.10
C VAL A 175 8.98 5.41 3.82
N PRO A 176 9.49 4.22 3.44
CA PRO A 176 10.92 4.07 3.11
C PRO A 176 11.32 4.96 1.92
N THR A 177 10.50 4.96 0.86
CA THR A 177 10.71 5.79 -0.34
C THR A 177 10.75 7.28 0.01
N LEU A 178 9.80 7.74 0.82
CA LEU A 178 9.80 9.13 1.27
C LEU A 178 11.02 9.43 2.14
N TYR A 179 11.36 8.53 3.06
CA TYR A 179 12.49 8.68 3.96
C TYR A 179 13.79 8.87 3.18
N ASP A 180 14.02 8.11 2.12
CA ASP A 180 15.20 8.26 1.27
C ASP A 180 15.20 9.57 0.48
N ALA A 181 14.03 10.01 0.00
CA ALA A 181 13.89 11.23 -0.79
C ALA A 181 14.11 12.52 0.02
N VAL A 182 13.84 12.49 1.34
CA VAL A 182 13.97 13.66 2.22
C VAL A 182 15.26 13.64 3.04
N VAL A 183 15.72 14.82 3.42
CA VAL A 183 16.95 15.01 4.21
C VAL A 183 16.66 15.84 5.45
N VAL A 184 17.57 15.81 6.42
CA VAL A 184 17.54 16.79 7.53
C VAL A 184 17.60 18.20 6.93
N GLY A 185 16.68 19.06 7.36
CA GLY A 185 16.46 20.41 6.85
C GLY A 185 15.35 20.52 5.80
N THR A 186 14.82 19.40 5.27
CA THR A 186 13.67 19.41 4.35
C THR A 186 12.50 20.19 4.96
N PRO A 187 11.98 21.22 4.27
CA PRO A 187 10.82 21.98 4.73
C PRO A 187 9.55 21.14 4.75
N VAL A 188 8.77 21.30 5.83
CA VAL A 188 7.45 20.67 5.99
C VAL A 188 6.44 21.72 6.42
N THR A 189 5.41 21.94 5.62
CA THR A 189 4.32 22.89 5.93
C THR A 189 3.07 22.12 6.29
N ILE A 190 2.49 22.41 7.45
CA ILE A 190 1.24 21.79 7.93
C ILE A 190 0.17 22.88 7.99
N SER A 191 -1.00 22.65 7.39
CA SER A 191 -2.08 23.64 7.35
C SER A 191 -3.46 22.99 7.24
N HIS A 192 -4.51 23.79 7.45
CA HIS A 192 -5.90 23.40 7.16
C HIS A 192 -6.32 23.71 5.71
N SER A 193 -5.41 24.24 4.89
CA SER A 193 -5.70 24.50 3.48
C SER A 193 -5.98 23.18 2.75
N PRO A 194 -6.94 23.16 1.81
CA PRO A 194 -7.17 22.00 0.97
C PRO A 194 -5.88 21.55 0.25
N SER A 195 -5.79 20.25 0.02
CA SER A 195 -4.83 19.63 -0.88
C SER A 195 -5.19 19.96 -2.34
N SER A 196 -4.21 19.90 -3.22
CA SER A 196 -4.43 20.01 -4.67
C SER A 196 -4.78 18.68 -5.33
N VAL A 197 -4.74 17.58 -4.56
CA VAL A 197 -5.17 16.26 -4.99
C VAL A 197 -6.71 16.22 -4.97
N GLU A 198 -7.33 16.08 -6.14
CA GLU A 198 -8.76 15.83 -6.21
C GLU A 198 -9.09 14.52 -5.48
N LYS A 199 -9.92 14.60 -4.45
CA LYS A 199 -10.43 13.42 -3.77
C LYS A 199 -11.28 12.66 -4.78
N SER A 200 -10.86 11.46 -5.18
CA SER A 200 -11.70 10.57 -5.96
C SER A 200 -12.93 10.23 -5.12
N THR A 201 -14.02 10.97 -5.34
CA THR A 201 -15.36 10.53 -4.97
C THR A 201 -15.57 9.16 -5.60
N GLU A 202 -16.16 8.28 -4.80
CA GLU A 202 -16.18 6.84 -5.00
C GLU A 202 -16.49 6.41 -6.45
N GLY A 203 -15.61 5.59 -7.04
CA GLY A 203 -16.03 4.60 -8.03
C GLY A 203 -16.27 5.03 -9.47
N GLU A 204 -15.66 6.08 -10.01
CA GLU A 204 -15.72 6.34 -11.46
C GLU A 204 -14.33 6.45 -12.11
N VAL A 205 -14.01 5.44 -12.92
CA VAL A 205 -12.92 5.46 -13.88
C VAL A 205 -13.26 6.49 -14.93
N LEU A 206 -12.56 7.63 -14.93
CA LEU A 206 -12.45 8.45 -16.14
C LEU A 206 -11.06 8.25 -16.72
N SER A 207 -10.93 7.18 -17.52
CA SER A 207 -10.03 7.22 -18.67
C SER A 207 -10.47 8.39 -19.54
N GLY A 208 -9.54 9.27 -19.88
CA GLY A 208 -9.83 10.49 -20.63
C GLY A 208 -10.59 10.23 -21.94
N ASN A 209 -11.53 11.12 -22.23
CA ASN A 209 -11.93 11.40 -23.60
C ASN A 209 -11.49 12.85 -23.85
N VAL A 210 -10.45 13.09 -24.63
CA VAL A 210 -10.48 13.02 -26.10
C VAL A 210 -11.69 13.79 -26.62
N LEU A 211 -11.36 14.98 -27.12
CA LEU A 211 -12.24 15.84 -27.88
C LEU A 211 -13.05 15.01 -28.88
N THR A 212 -14.36 15.15 -28.79
CA THR A 212 -15.35 14.60 -29.69
C THR A 212 -15.09 15.08 -31.13
N ALA A 213 -14.63 14.17 -31.98
CA ALA A 213 -14.80 14.29 -33.42
C ALA A 213 -15.70 13.14 -33.86
N GLU A 214 -16.92 13.47 -34.29
CA GLU A 214 -17.92 12.53 -34.77
C GLU A 214 -17.40 11.73 -35.97
N ARG A 215 -17.69 10.43 -35.98
CA ARG A 215 -17.44 9.52 -37.10
C ARG A 215 -18.29 9.92 -38.32
N PRO A 216 -17.71 10.09 -39.52
CA PRO A 216 -18.51 10.03 -40.74
C PRO A 216 -18.84 8.57 -41.11
N PRO A 217 -19.92 8.32 -41.86
CA PRO A 217 -20.45 6.99 -42.11
C PRO A 217 -19.58 6.17 -43.06
N ARG A 218 -19.62 4.84 -42.87
CA ARG A 218 -18.95 3.85 -43.70
C ARG A 218 -19.35 4.01 -45.16
N ASN A 219 -18.36 4.20 -46.02
CA ASN A 219 -18.51 3.90 -47.44
C ASN A 219 -17.47 2.89 -47.90
N ARG A 220 -17.98 1.96 -48.70
CA ARG A 220 -17.36 0.84 -49.38
C ARG A 220 -16.41 1.37 -50.46
N MET A 221 -15.14 0.96 -50.47
CA MET A 221 -14.38 0.42 -51.61
C MET A 221 -12.87 0.37 -51.33
N GLN A 222 -12.31 -0.78 -51.69
CA GLN A 222 -10.95 -1.09 -52.13
C GLN A 222 -9.76 -1.21 -51.17
N GLU A 223 -9.11 -2.35 -51.38
CA GLU A 223 -7.83 -2.87 -50.94
C GLU A 223 -6.68 -1.91 -51.27
N ASP A 224 -5.61 -1.92 -50.46
CA ASP A 224 -4.24 -2.18 -50.91
C ASP A 224 -3.24 -1.99 -49.75
N PHE A 225 -2.31 -2.96 -49.63
CA PHE A 225 -0.87 -2.85 -49.32
C PHE A 225 -0.41 -1.87 -48.19
N GLU A 226 0.45 -2.21 -47.22
CA GLU A 226 1.62 -3.07 -47.24
C GLU A 226 2.13 -3.21 -45.78
N GLU A 227 2.56 -4.40 -45.40
CA GLU A 227 3.14 -4.74 -44.09
C GLU A 227 4.64 -4.43 -44.11
N SER A 228 5.20 -3.82 -43.06
CA SER A 228 6.67 -3.72 -42.91
C SER A 228 7.13 -3.84 -41.45
N PRO A 229 8.21 -4.59 -41.16
CA PRO A 229 8.49 -5.14 -39.83
C PRO A 229 9.42 -4.28 -38.96
N VAL A 230 9.23 -4.42 -37.64
CA VAL A 230 10.06 -3.87 -36.55
C VAL A 230 11.45 -4.53 -36.47
N PRO A 231 12.54 -3.77 -36.23
CA PRO A 231 13.86 -4.35 -35.99
C PRO A 231 14.04 -4.84 -34.54
N ARG A 232 14.53 -6.08 -34.39
CA ARG A 232 15.00 -6.66 -33.12
C ARG A 232 16.41 -6.16 -32.80
N PHE A 233 16.62 -5.56 -31.64
CA PHE A 233 17.95 -5.32 -31.09
C PHE A 233 18.44 -6.53 -30.31
N HIS A 234 19.56 -7.11 -30.78
CA HIS A 234 20.36 -8.11 -30.09
C HIS A 234 21.02 -7.49 -28.85
N THR A 235 20.87 -8.09 -27.68
CA THR A 235 21.74 -7.83 -26.53
C THR A 235 22.88 -8.83 -26.52
N ASN A 236 24.11 -8.33 -26.67
CA ASN A 236 25.32 -9.11 -26.48
C ASN A 236 25.54 -9.39 -24.99
N ARG A 237 25.88 -10.64 -24.69
CA ARG A 237 26.24 -11.21 -23.40
C ARG A 237 27.72 -11.58 -23.46
N MET A 238 28.51 -11.13 -22.48
CA MET A 238 29.83 -11.62 -22.03
C MET A 238 30.57 -10.43 -21.38
N ALA A 239 31.38 -10.54 -20.35
CA ALA A 239 31.66 -11.54 -19.33
C ALA A 239 32.58 -10.83 -18.30
N THR A 240 32.34 -11.09 -17.01
CA THR A 240 33.31 -11.24 -15.91
C THR A 240 34.59 -10.40 -15.90
N ASP A 241 34.77 -9.61 -14.85
CA ASP A 241 36.07 -9.49 -14.18
C ASP A 241 35.87 -9.34 -12.67
N GLU A 242 36.68 -10.08 -11.92
CA GLU A 242 36.74 -10.10 -10.47
C GLU A 242 37.80 -9.09 -10.01
N GLY A 243 37.49 -8.27 -9.00
CA GLY A 243 38.47 -7.34 -8.45
C GLY A 243 37.95 -6.65 -7.20
N GLY A 244 38.54 -7.00 -6.06
CA GLY A 244 38.04 -6.70 -4.72
C GLY A 244 37.91 -5.22 -4.35
N SER A 245 36.99 -4.96 -3.43
CA SER A 245 36.92 -3.69 -2.70
C SER A 245 36.93 -3.96 -1.20
N ASP A 246 38.01 -3.55 -0.55
CA ASP A 246 38.18 -3.44 0.89
C ASP A 246 37.01 -2.68 1.52
N SER A 247 36.41 -3.26 2.56
CA SER A 247 35.37 -2.63 3.36
C SER A 247 35.98 -1.71 4.41
N VAL A 248 35.90 -0.40 4.18
CA VAL A 248 36.26 0.62 5.18
C VAL A 248 35.10 0.75 6.18
N ARG A 249 35.34 0.39 7.44
CA ARG A 249 34.40 0.64 8.54
C ARG A 249 34.52 2.09 9.02
N TYR A 250 33.38 2.77 9.14
CA TYR A 250 33.29 4.12 9.70
C TYR A 250 32.81 4.06 11.15
N MET A 251 33.56 4.68 12.06
CA MET A 251 33.15 4.98 13.44
C MET A 251 33.27 6.49 13.63
N ASN A 252 32.19 7.16 14.05
CA ASN A 252 32.16 8.60 14.35
C ASN A 252 32.67 9.53 13.21
N GLY A 253 32.39 9.17 11.96
CA GLY A 253 32.56 10.08 10.82
C GLY A 253 34.00 10.38 10.39
N ARG A 254 34.98 9.53 10.74
CA ARG A 254 36.36 9.61 10.20
C ARG A 254 36.86 8.24 9.74
N PRO A 255 37.59 8.13 8.61
CA PRO A 255 38.14 6.87 8.15
C PRO A 255 39.29 6.42 9.07
N VAL A 256 39.30 5.13 9.44
CA VAL A 256 40.37 4.51 10.23
C VAL A 256 41.11 3.52 9.32
N SER A 257 42.39 3.75 9.03
CA SER A 257 43.26 2.74 8.40
C SER A 257 43.67 1.70 9.45
N ARG A 258 43.85 0.44 9.03
CA ARG A 258 44.31 -0.66 9.89
C ARG A 258 45.60 -0.33 10.64
#